data_AF-A0A3N9MWZ2-F1
#
_entry.id   AF-A0A3N9MWZ2-F1
#
_cell.length_a   1.000
_cell.length_b   1.000
_cell.length_c   1.000
_cell.angle_alpha   90.00
_cell.angle_beta   90.00
_cell.angle_gamma   90.00
#
_symmetry.space_group_name_H-M   'P 1'
#
loop_
_entity.id
_entity.type
_entity.pdbx_description
1 polymer ?
#
loop_
_entity_poly.entity_id
_entity_poly.type
_entity_poly.pdbx_seq_one_letter_code
_entity_poly.pdbx_strand_id
1 'polypeptide(L)'
;MDTLEATIRQKALKLYHDEIRVNEICRRLNRSRAWFYKWLRRYQAGRSDWYKDVSKAPHTVANKTPPELVDLILKLRKDLEETRVAGKGARSIQSRMVILGWDPLPIRTINRILKNHHVTRKQMHCRKCNKQTQRSADNLLKQLSLF
;
A
#
# COMPACT_ATOMS: atom_id res chain seq x y z
N MET A 1 6.48 -11.09 -5.15
CA MET A 1 7.43 -11.96 -5.86
C MET A 1 8.78 -11.29 -5.81
N ASP A 2 9.59 -11.64 -4.82
CA ASP A 2 10.89 -11.03 -4.54
C ASP A 2 11.98 -12.10 -4.70
N THR A 3 12.10 -12.63 -5.93
CA THR A 3 12.82 -13.88 -6.22
C THR A 3 14.26 -13.65 -6.63
N LEU A 4 14.59 -12.56 -7.34
CA LEU A 4 15.93 -12.35 -7.88
C LEU A 4 16.98 -12.19 -6.79
N GLU A 5 16.72 -11.33 -5.80
CA GLU A 5 17.64 -11.11 -4.68
C GLU A 5 17.83 -12.38 -3.83
N ALA A 6 16.75 -13.13 -3.59
CA ALA A 6 16.80 -14.43 -2.92
C ALA A 6 17.74 -15.40 -3.66
N THR A 7 17.62 -15.49 -4.99
CA THR A 7 18.49 -16.32 -5.83
C THR A 7 19.95 -15.87 -5.77
N ILE A 8 20.22 -14.56 -5.78
CA ILE A 8 21.60 -14.03 -5.67
C ILE A 8 22.21 -14.42 -4.31
N ARG A 9 21.45 -14.36 -3.22
CA ARG A 9 21.88 -14.77 -1.88
C ARG A 9 22.24 -16.25 -1.83
N GLN A 10 21.36 -17.11 -2.36
CA GLN A 10 21.60 -18.55 -2.45
C GLN A 10 22.82 -18.87 -3.31
N LYS A 11 22.95 -18.23 -4.48
CA LYS A 11 24.10 -18.38 -5.37
C LYS A 11 25.41 -17.97 -4.68
N ALA A 12 25.41 -16.89 -3.90
CA ALA A 12 26.59 -16.45 -3.17
C ALA A 12 27.11 -17.51 -2.18
N LEU A 13 26.20 -18.18 -1.45
CA LEU A 13 26.60 -19.24 -0.52
C LEU A 13 26.98 -20.55 -1.20
N LYS A 14 26.37 -20.87 -2.35
CA LYS A 14 26.81 -22.00 -3.17
C LYS A 14 28.27 -21.82 -3.61
N LEU A 15 28.60 -20.65 -4.17
CA LEU A 15 29.98 -20.32 -4.56
C LEU A 15 30.95 -20.34 -3.37
N TYR A 16 30.48 -19.99 -2.17
CA TYR A 16 31.28 -20.06 -0.95
C TYR A 16 31.55 -21.51 -0.51
N HIS A 17 30.59 -22.43 -0.70
CA HIS A 17 30.79 -23.87 -0.48
C HIS A 17 31.71 -24.48 -1.52
N ASP A 18 31.72 -23.95 -2.75
CA ASP A 18 32.67 -24.31 -3.81
C ASP A 18 34.09 -23.73 -3.57
N GLU A 19 34.40 -23.31 -2.34
CA GLU A 19 35.67 -22.73 -1.87
C GLU A 19 36.15 -21.47 -2.62
N ILE A 20 35.25 -20.75 -3.30
CA ILE A 20 35.59 -19.50 -3.99
C ILE A 20 35.80 -18.39 -2.95
N ARG A 21 36.89 -17.63 -3.10
CA ARG A 21 37.22 -16.50 -2.23
C ARG A 21 36.08 -15.47 -2.21
N VAL A 22 35.71 -15.00 -1.03
CA VAL A 22 34.62 -14.01 -0.82
C VAL A 22 34.77 -12.76 -1.69
N ASN A 23 36.01 -12.26 -1.87
CA ASN A 23 36.28 -11.11 -2.75
C ASN A 23 35.82 -11.35 -4.19
N GLU A 24 36.06 -12.54 -4.71
CA GLU A 24 35.71 -12.92 -6.07
C GLU A 24 34.19 -13.10 -6.20
N ILE A 25 33.54 -13.73 -5.21
CA ILE A 25 32.08 -13.85 -5.14
C ILE A 25 31.42 -12.46 -5.17
N CYS A 26 31.89 -11.53 -4.33
CA CYS A 26 31.38 -10.17 -4.25
C CYS A 26 31.55 -9.41 -5.58
N ARG A 27 32.70 -9.55 -6.26
CA ARG A 27 32.91 -8.94 -7.60
C ARG A 27 31.95 -9.54 -8.63
N ARG A 28 31.87 -10.87 -8.73
CA ARG A 28 31.01 -11.57 -9.71
C ARG A 28 29.53 -11.24 -9.55
N LEU A 29 29.08 -11.05 -8.31
CA LEU A 29 27.68 -10.75 -8.00
C LEU A 29 27.40 -9.24 -7.90
N ASN A 30 28.42 -8.38 -8.08
CA ASN A 30 28.32 -6.94 -7.90
C ASN A 30 27.69 -6.55 -6.54
N ARG A 31 28.21 -7.12 -5.44
CA ARG A 31 27.74 -6.90 -4.07
C ARG A 31 28.90 -6.63 -3.13
N SER A 32 28.64 -5.90 -2.05
CA SER A 32 29.65 -5.58 -1.05
C SER A 32 29.96 -6.78 -0.15
N ARG A 33 31.16 -6.78 0.46
CA ARG A 33 31.53 -7.77 1.49
C ARG A 33 30.56 -7.74 2.68
N ALA A 34 30.11 -6.55 3.08
CA ALA A 34 29.15 -6.38 4.17
C ALA A 34 27.81 -7.08 3.87
N TRP A 35 27.33 -7.00 2.62
CA TRP A 35 26.14 -7.73 2.17
C TRP A 35 26.36 -9.24 2.29
N PHE A 36 27.52 -9.76 1.85
CA PHE A 36 27.82 -11.20 1.92
C PHE A 36 27.83 -11.70 3.37
N TYR A 37 28.59 -11.07 4.25
CA TYR A 37 28.70 -11.49 5.64
C TYR A 37 27.38 -11.37 6.41
N LYS A 38 26.51 -10.42 6.06
CA LYS A 38 25.16 -10.35 6.61
C LYS A 38 24.37 -11.63 6.32
N TRP A 39 24.40 -12.10 5.07
CA TRP A 39 23.66 -13.29 4.67
C TRP A 39 24.31 -14.59 5.13
N LEU A 40 25.65 -14.65 5.19
CA LEU A 40 26.37 -15.77 5.80
C LEU A 40 25.98 -15.95 7.27
N ARG A 41 25.97 -14.88 8.06
CA ARG A 41 25.52 -14.95 9.47
C ARG A 41 24.08 -15.44 9.60
N ARG A 42 23.19 -15.01 8.68
CA ARG A 42 21.81 -15.48 8.67
C ARG A 42 21.67 -16.96 8.32
N TYR A 43 22.48 -17.47 7.39
CA TYR A 43 22.53 -18.88 7.06
C TYR A 43 23.05 -19.72 8.25
N GLN A 44 24.13 -19.25 8.89
CA GLN A 44 24.71 -19.90 10.07
C GLN A 44 23.76 -19.92 11.28
N ALA A 45 22.78 -18.99 11.35
CA ALA A 45 21.74 -19.00 12.38
C ALA A 45 20.72 -20.15 12.22
N GLY A 46 20.85 -21.02 11.20
CA GLY A 46 20.07 -22.25 11.08
C GLY A 46 18.63 -22.09 10.56
N ARG A 47 18.25 -20.89 10.08
CA ARG A 47 16.92 -20.66 9.53
C ARG A 47 16.80 -21.24 8.13
N SER A 48 15.78 -22.06 7.86
CA SER A 48 15.51 -22.62 6.52
C SER A 48 15.19 -21.54 5.47
N ASP A 49 14.65 -20.40 5.91
CA ASP A 49 14.25 -19.27 5.08
C ASP A 49 15.25 -18.10 5.12
N TRP A 50 16.50 -18.34 5.53
CA TRP A 50 17.55 -17.34 5.74
C TRP A 50 17.74 -16.36 4.58
N TYR A 51 17.44 -16.76 3.35
CA TYR A 51 17.60 -15.98 2.11
C TYR A 51 16.43 -15.04 1.83
N LYS A 52 15.29 -15.23 2.50
CA LYS A 52 14.11 -14.39 2.34
C LYS A 52 14.32 -13.06 3.07
N ASP A 53 13.71 -12.01 2.53
CA ASP A 53 13.63 -10.76 3.27
C ASP A 53 12.68 -10.90 4.45
N VAL A 54 13.10 -10.30 5.56
CA VAL A 54 12.29 -10.19 6.77
C VAL A 54 11.69 -8.80 6.76
N SER A 55 10.41 -8.70 7.12
CA SER A 55 9.75 -7.40 7.30
C SER A 55 10.59 -6.52 8.22
N LYS A 56 10.90 -5.30 7.76
CA LYS A 56 11.53 -4.25 8.58
C LYS A 56 10.49 -3.43 9.36
N ALA A 57 9.21 -3.77 9.23
CA ALA A 57 8.17 -3.08 9.95
C ALA A 57 8.33 -3.31 11.46
N PRO A 58 8.06 -2.30 12.30
CA PRO A 58 8.04 -2.49 13.75
C PRO A 58 7.10 -3.63 14.14
N HIS A 59 7.58 -4.54 15.00
CA HIS A 59 6.74 -5.62 15.54
C HIS A 59 5.59 -5.08 16.41
N THR A 60 5.85 -3.98 17.12
CA THR A 60 4.87 -3.31 17.98
C THR A 60 4.70 -1.86 17.53
N VAL A 61 3.44 -1.46 17.33
CA VAL A 61 3.06 -0.07 17.05
C VAL A 61 2.37 0.45 18.30
N ALA A 62 3.01 1.37 19.03
CA ALA A 62 2.48 1.90 20.29
C ALA A 62 1.10 2.55 20.13
N ASN A 63 0.88 3.26 19.03
CA ASN A 63 -0.38 3.97 18.76
C ASN A 63 -1.34 3.17 17.86
N LYS A 64 -1.37 1.84 18.02
CA LYS A 64 -2.28 0.98 17.27
C LYS A 64 -3.71 1.18 17.81
N THR A 65 -4.65 1.50 16.93
CA THR A 65 -6.06 1.56 17.31
C THR A 65 -6.50 0.18 17.83
N PRO A 66 -7.13 0.08 19.00
CA PRO A 66 -7.67 -1.16 19.53
C PRO A 66 -8.58 -1.86 18.50
N PRO A 67 -8.55 -3.21 18.42
CA PRO A 67 -9.34 -3.96 17.45
C PRO A 67 -10.84 -3.70 17.60
N GLU A 68 -11.34 -3.55 18.82
CA GLU A 68 -12.75 -3.24 19.10
C GLU A 68 -13.22 -1.94 18.43
N LEU A 69 -12.38 -0.90 18.46
CA LEU A 69 -12.67 0.38 17.80
C LEU A 69 -12.62 0.27 16.27
N VAL A 70 -11.76 -0.60 15.74
CA VAL A 70 -11.72 -0.90 14.31
C VAL A 70 -13.03 -1.56 13.88
N ASP A 71 -13.48 -2.57 14.61
CA ASP A 71 -14.72 -3.29 14.32
C ASP A 71 -15.94 -2.39 14.44
N LEU A 72 -15.98 -1.51 15.44
CA LEU A 72 -17.01 -0.48 15.57
C LEU A 72 -17.05 0.42 14.33
N ILE A 73 -15.91 0.94 13.87
CA ILE A 73 -15.85 1.80 12.67
C ILE A 73 -16.38 1.06 11.43
N LEU A 74 -16.01 -0.21 11.26
CA LEU A 74 -16.45 -1.03 10.12
C LEU A 74 -17.96 -1.30 10.17
N LYS A 75 -18.51 -1.57 11.36
CA LYS A 75 -19.95 -1.73 11.58
C LYS A 75 -20.70 -0.44 11.25
N LEU A 76 -20.24 0.69 11.80
CA LEU A 76 -20.83 2.01 11.51
C LEU A 76 -20.79 2.35 10.03
N ARG A 77 -19.69 2.00 9.34
CA ARG A 77 -19.59 2.17 7.90
C ARG A 77 -20.66 1.35 7.16
N LYS A 78 -20.84 0.08 7.53
CA LYS A 78 -21.86 -0.79 6.93
C LYS A 78 -23.27 -0.25 7.15
N ASP A 79 -23.60 0.13 8.38
CA ASP A 79 -24.91 0.70 8.75
C ASP A 79 -25.20 1.99 7.95
N LEU A 80 -24.19 2.85 7.78
CA LEU A 80 -24.29 4.07 6.96
C LEU A 80 -24.40 3.78 5.46
N GLU A 81 -23.88 2.64 5.00
CA GLU A 81 -24.02 2.23 3.60
C GLU A 81 -25.41 1.69 3.27
N GLU A 82 -26.02 0.96 4.19
CA GLU A 82 -27.37 0.40 4.08
C GLU A 82 -28.46 1.48 4.18
N THR A 83 -28.19 2.53 4.97
CA THR A 83 -29.13 3.65 5.13
C THR A 83 -29.12 4.62 3.93
N ARG A 84 -30.28 5.21 3.64
CA ARG A 84 -30.49 6.21 2.56
C ARG A 84 -30.04 7.63 2.93
N VAL A 85 -29.20 7.80 3.96
CA VAL A 85 -28.72 9.12 4.39
C VAL A 85 -27.64 9.67 3.46
N ALA A 86 -27.68 11.00 3.27
CA ALA A 86 -26.64 11.76 2.60
C ALA A 86 -25.39 11.85 3.50
N GLY A 87 -24.22 11.60 2.91
CA GLY A 87 -22.94 11.67 3.64
C GLY A 87 -22.59 10.36 4.36
N LYS A 88 -21.80 9.51 3.70
CA LYS A 88 -21.31 8.22 4.22
C LYS A 88 -19.84 8.29 4.65
N GLY A 89 -19.30 9.50 4.78
CA GLY A 89 -17.86 9.72 4.98
C GLY A 89 -17.40 9.52 6.42
N ALA A 90 -16.10 9.70 6.65
CA ALA A 90 -15.50 9.58 7.98
C ALA A 90 -16.09 10.54 9.02
N ARG A 91 -16.58 11.72 8.61
CA ARG A 91 -17.28 12.66 9.51
C ARG A 91 -18.57 12.06 10.07
N SER A 92 -19.37 11.39 9.23
CA SER A 92 -20.62 10.73 9.66
C SER A 92 -20.35 9.60 10.63
N ILE A 93 -19.29 8.81 10.40
CA ILE A 93 -18.84 7.76 11.32
C ILE A 93 -18.43 8.37 12.66
N GLN A 94 -17.62 9.44 12.64
CA GLN A 94 -17.19 10.13 13.85
C GLN A 94 -18.39 10.66 14.66
N SER A 95 -19.37 11.30 14.01
CA SER A 95 -20.60 11.76 14.67
C SER A 95 -21.37 10.60 15.29
N ARG A 96 -21.47 9.45 14.60
CA ARG A 96 -22.17 8.28 15.11
C ARG A 96 -21.46 7.63 16.30
N MET A 97 -20.12 7.67 16.34
CA MET A 97 -19.36 7.25 17.53
C MET A 97 -19.74 8.07 18.76
N VAL A 98 -19.80 9.39 18.64
CA VAL A 98 -20.19 10.30 19.74
C VAL A 98 -21.60 10.00 20.22
N ILE A 99 -22.56 9.80 19.29
CA ILE A 99 -23.95 9.44 19.63
C ILE A 99 -24.02 8.13 20.42
N LEU A 100 -23.12 7.18 20.13
CA LEU A 100 -23.04 5.89 20.82
C LEU A 100 -22.22 5.94 22.12
N GLY A 101 -21.76 7.13 22.56
CA GLY A 101 -21.00 7.32 23.79
C GLY A 101 -19.50 6.99 23.68
N TRP A 102 -18.96 6.87 22.47
CA TRP A 102 -17.54 6.62 22.24
C TRP A 102 -16.76 7.92 22.02
N ASP A 103 -15.50 7.92 22.47
CA ASP A 103 -14.58 9.01 22.16
C ASP A 103 -14.29 9.08 20.64
N PRO A 104 -14.46 10.26 20.02
CA PRO A 104 -14.32 10.38 18.57
C PRO A 104 -12.86 10.23 18.14
N LEU A 105 -12.61 9.25 17.26
CA LEU A 105 -11.30 9.11 16.62
C LEU A 105 -11.04 10.24 15.61
N PRO A 106 -9.78 10.64 15.36
CA PRO A 106 -9.44 11.59 14.31
C PRO A 106 -9.90 11.10 12.93
N ILE A 107 -10.43 12.00 12.10
CA ILE A 107 -10.91 11.70 10.75
C ILE A 107 -9.84 10.98 9.90
N ARG A 108 -8.56 11.36 10.05
CA ARG A 108 -7.43 10.70 9.37
C ARG A 108 -7.31 9.23 9.79
N THR A 109 -7.50 8.92 11.07
CA THR A 109 -7.44 7.56 11.61
C THR A 109 -8.60 6.73 11.07
N ILE A 110 -9.82 7.26 11.08
CA ILE A 110 -11.00 6.60 10.49
C ILE A 110 -10.76 6.29 9.01
N ASN A 111 -10.34 7.29 8.21
CA ASN A 111 -10.03 7.08 6.79
C ASN A 111 -8.92 6.05 6.56
N ARG A 112 -7.88 6.04 7.39
CA ARG A 112 -6.79 5.04 7.32
C ARG A 112 -7.32 3.64 7.60
N ILE A 113 -8.17 3.47 8.61
CA ILE A 113 -8.81 2.19 8.94
C ILE A 113 -9.67 1.72 7.74
N LEU A 114 -10.55 2.57 7.23
CA LEU A 114 -11.38 2.23 6.06
C LEU A 114 -10.55 1.85 4.83
N LYS A 115 -9.44 2.55 4.59
CA LYS A 115 -8.52 2.24 3.47
C LYS A 115 -7.82 0.89 3.67
N ASN A 116 -7.32 0.62 4.88
CA ASN A 116 -6.63 -0.62 5.20
C ASN A 116 -7.54 -1.85 5.11
N HIS A 117 -8.83 -1.69 5.41
CA HIS A 117 -9.85 -2.73 5.30
C HIS A 117 -10.58 -2.72 3.95
N HIS A 118 -10.12 -1.93 2.98
CA HIS A 118 -10.67 -1.87 1.61
C HIS A 118 -12.16 -1.50 1.50
N VAL A 119 -12.73 -0.80 2.49
CA VAL A 119 -14.16 -0.42 2.53
C VAL A 119 -14.43 0.94 1.85
N THR A 120 -13.40 1.55 1.26
CA THR A 120 -13.52 2.82 0.54
C THR A 120 -13.94 2.58 -0.91
N ARG A 121 -15.11 3.10 -1.31
CA ARG A 121 -15.47 3.17 -2.74
C ARG A 121 -14.48 4.07 -3.46
N LYS A 122 -13.87 3.57 -4.55
CA LYS A 122 -13.08 4.42 -5.44
C LYS A 122 -14.00 5.49 -6.02
N GLN A 123 -13.66 6.76 -5.85
CA GLN A 123 -14.27 7.81 -6.67
C GLN A 123 -13.88 7.50 -8.11
N MET A 124 -14.85 7.13 -8.94
CA MET A 124 -14.69 7.21 -10.38
C MET A 124 -14.52 8.69 -10.71
N HIS A 125 -13.29 9.08 -11.01
CA HIS A 125 -13.03 10.41 -11.54
C HIS A 125 -13.63 10.45 -12.94
N CYS A 126 -14.78 11.11 -13.10
CA CYS A 126 -15.26 11.45 -14.44
C CYS A 126 -14.22 12.42 -15.03
N ARG A 127 -13.41 11.95 -15.98
CA ARG A 127 -12.59 12.85 -16.80
C ARG A 127 -13.57 13.81 -17.46
N LYS A 128 -13.55 15.09 -17.07
CA LYS A 128 -14.39 16.12 -17.71
C LYS A 128 -14.24 15.98 -19.23
N CYS A 129 -15.33 15.67 -19.93
CA CYS A 129 -15.38 15.83 -21.38
C CYS A 129 -15.18 17.32 -21.65
N ASN A 130 -14.10 17.69 -22.34
CA ASN A 130 -13.77 19.08 -22.58
C ASN A 130 -14.77 19.65 -23.59
N LYS A 131 -15.65 20.56 -23.18
CA LYS A 131 -16.72 21.15 -24.03
C LYS A 131 -16.17 22.04 -25.16
N GLN A 132 -14.85 22.20 -25.30
CA GLN A 132 -14.21 22.94 -26.39
C GLN A 132 -14.38 22.25 -27.76
N THR A 133 -14.48 20.91 -27.81
CA THR A 133 -14.50 20.18 -29.09
C THR A 133 -15.82 20.34 -29.87
N GLN A 134 -16.94 20.70 -29.22
CA GLN A 134 -18.19 20.98 -29.92
C GLN A 134 -18.19 22.35 -30.61
N ARG A 135 -17.61 23.39 -30.00
CA ARG A 135 -17.70 24.77 -30.52
C ARG A 135 -16.90 25.00 -31.81
N SER A 136 -15.86 24.19 -32.06
CA SER A 136 -15.02 24.36 -33.26
C SER A 136 -15.66 23.81 -34.53
N ALA A 137 -16.53 22.80 -34.43
CA ALA A 137 -17.28 22.25 -35.57
C ALA A 137 -18.42 23.19 -35.98
N ASP A 138 -19.12 23.78 -35.01
CA ASP A 138 -20.18 24.76 -35.26
C ASP A 138 -19.65 26.07 -35.91
N ASN A 139 -18.39 26.42 -35.64
CA ASN A 139 -17.76 27.63 -36.19
C ASN A 139 -17.27 27.42 -37.65
N LEU A 140 -16.86 26.20 -38.01
CA LEU A 140 -16.48 25.84 -39.39
C LEU A 140 -17.70 25.79 -40.34
N LEU A 141 -18.86 25.34 -39.85
CA LEU A 141 -20.10 25.31 -40.64
C LEU A 141 -20.68 26.71 -40.91
N LYS A 142 -20.49 27.65 -39.98
CA LYS A 142 -20.88 29.07 -40.19
C LYS A 142 -19.98 29.82 -41.16
N GLN A 143 -18.71 29.43 -41.26
CA GLN A 143 -17.75 30.07 -42.15
C GLN A 143 -17.93 29.62 -43.63
N LEU A 144 -18.43 28.40 -43.86
CA LEU A 144 -18.73 27.86 -45.19
C LEU A 144 -20.10 28.29 -45.74
N SER A 145 -20.97 28.88 -44.92
CA SER A 145 -22.29 29.40 -45.34
C SER A 145 -22.31 30.91 -45.61
N LEU A 146 -21.14 31.56 -45.62
CA LEU A 146 -20.94 32.99 -45.87
C LEU A 146 -20.16 33.26 -47.18
N PHE A 147 -19.97 32.23 -47.99
CA PHE A 147 -19.68 32.29 -49.42
C PHE A 147 -20.84 31.62 -50.16
#